data_AF-A0A9X8YLD9-F1
#
_entry.id   AF-A0A9X8YLD9-F1
#
_cell.length_a   1.000
_cell.length_b   1.000
_cell.length_c   1.000
_cell.angle_alpha   90.00
_cell.angle_beta   90.00
_cell.angle_gamma   90.00
#
_symmetry.space_group_name_H-M   'P 1'
#
loop_
_entity.id
_entity.type
_entity.pdbx_description
1 polymer ?
#
loop_
_entity_poly.entity_id
_entity_poly.type
_entity_poly.pdbx_seq_one_letter_code
_entity_poly.pdbx_strand_id
1 'polypeptide(L)'
;HVCLIPSSAHGTNPASAQMAGMSVVVVACDKNGNIDLHDLRVKAEQAGEELSCIMVTYPSTHGVYEETIREVCQIVHQFGGQVYLDGANMNAQVGITTPGYIGADVSHLNLHKTFCI
;
A
#
# COMPACT_ATOMS: atom_id res chain seq x y z
N HIS A 1 -15.80 2.56 -6.55
CA HIS A 1 -14.47 1.97 -6.27
C HIS A 1 -13.55 2.99 -5.60
N VAL A 2 -13.21 2.75 -4.33
CA VAL A 2 -12.32 3.57 -3.50
C VAL A 2 -10.93 2.94 -3.44
N CYS A 3 -9.90 3.73 -3.67
CA CYS A 3 -8.50 3.37 -3.47
C CYS A 3 -7.94 4.15 -2.27
N LEU A 4 -7.53 3.42 -1.24
CA LEU A 4 -6.88 3.96 -0.06
C LEU A 4 -5.38 4.16 -0.35
N ILE A 5 -4.84 5.34 -0.06
CA ILE A 5 -3.44 5.67 -0.34
C ILE A 5 -2.84 6.37 0.88
N PRO A 6 -1.81 5.79 1.55
CA PRO A 6 -1.09 6.47 2.61
C PRO A 6 -0.51 7.82 2.13
N SER A 7 -0.52 8.83 2.99
CA SER A 7 0.02 10.16 2.65
C SER A 7 1.52 10.14 2.33
N SER A 8 2.24 9.08 2.73
CA SER A 8 3.65 8.84 2.42
C SER A 8 3.89 8.23 1.03
N ALA A 9 2.85 7.82 0.29
CA ALA A 9 3.01 7.11 -0.97
C ALA A 9 3.70 7.94 -2.07
N HIS A 10 4.38 7.27 -3.00
CA HIS A 10 4.92 7.93 -4.19
C HIS A 10 3.79 8.54 -5.03
N GLY A 11 4.02 9.72 -5.62
CA GLY A 11 2.99 10.48 -6.36
C GLY A 11 2.39 9.77 -7.57
N THR A 12 3.04 8.73 -8.08
CA THR A 12 2.48 7.86 -9.13
C THR A 12 1.27 7.06 -8.64
N ASN A 13 1.19 6.72 -7.36
CA ASN A 13 0.10 5.89 -6.82
C ASN A 13 -1.26 6.60 -6.96
N PRO A 14 -1.46 7.82 -6.44
CA PRO A 14 -2.73 8.53 -6.63
C PRO A 14 -3.01 8.86 -8.09
N ALA A 15 -1.98 9.18 -8.90
CA ALA A 15 -2.16 9.43 -10.33
C ALA A 15 -2.64 8.18 -11.09
N SER A 16 -2.06 7.01 -10.79
CA SER A 16 -2.45 5.73 -11.39
C SER A 16 -3.85 5.31 -10.96
N ALA A 17 -4.20 5.49 -9.68
CA ALA A 17 -5.56 5.19 -9.20
C ALA A 17 -6.62 6.08 -9.89
N GLN A 18 -6.35 7.39 -10.03
CA GLN A 18 -7.23 8.29 -10.77
C GLN A 18 -7.35 7.91 -12.25
N MET A 19 -6.23 7.55 -12.90
CA MET A 19 -6.22 7.09 -14.29
C MET A 19 -7.04 5.81 -14.48
N ALA A 20 -7.05 4.93 -13.47
CA ALA A 20 -7.89 3.73 -13.43
C ALA A 20 -9.37 4.01 -13.07
N GLY A 21 -9.77 5.27 -12.90
CA GLY A 21 -11.15 5.66 -12.57
C GLY A 21 -11.55 5.43 -11.11
N MET A 22 -10.59 5.26 -10.19
CA MET A 22 -10.86 5.06 -8.77
C MET A 22 -10.96 6.40 -8.03
N SER A 23 -11.81 6.44 -6.99
CA SER A 23 -11.84 7.54 -6.03
C SER A 23 -10.69 7.38 -5.03
N VAL A 24 -9.78 8.35 -4.99
CA VAL A 24 -8.62 8.32 -4.08
C VAL A 24 -9.00 8.89 -2.73
N VAL A 25 -8.80 8.11 -1.67
CA VAL A 25 -8.95 8.53 -0.28
C VAL A 25 -7.60 8.38 0.41
N VAL A 26 -7.07 9.50 0.90
CA VAL A 26 -5.77 9.53 1.59
C VAL A 26 -5.91 8.91 2.98
N VAL A 27 -5.00 8.02 3.37
CA VAL A 27 -4.86 7.50 4.73
C VAL A 27 -3.73 8.24 5.43
N ALA A 28 -3.94 8.60 6.69
CA ALA A 28 -2.97 9.33 7.51
C ALA A 28 -1.75 8.44 7.83
N CYS A 29 -0.64 9.10 8.11
CA CYS A 29 0.55 8.47 8.67
C CYS A 29 0.86 9.12 10.03
N ASP A 30 1.45 8.35 10.93
CA ASP A 30 1.93 8.85 12.22
C ASP A 30 3.18 9.74 12.06
N LYS A 31 3.69 10.28 13.17
CA LYS A 31 4.88 11.14 13.17
C LYS A 31 6.17 10.44 12.73
N ASN A 32 6.20 9.11 12.77
CA ASN A 32 7.32 8.29 12.34
C ASN A 32 7.18 7.85 10.87
N GLY A 33 6.09 8.25 10.20
CA GLY A 33 5.83 7.94 8.80
C GLY A 33 5.17 6.58 8.56
N ASN A 34 4.73 5.89 9.62
CA ASN A 34 3.98 4.63 9.51
C ASN A 34 2.52 4.89 9.17
N ILE A 35 1.85 3.94 8.55
CA ILE A 35 0.40 4.02 8.27
C ILE A 35 -0.38 4.07 9.60
N ASP A 36 -1.29 5.04 9.73
CA ASP A 36 -2.20 5.11 10.87
C ASP A 36 -3.30 4.05 10.72
N LEU A 37 -3.19 2.98 11.52
CA LEU A 37 -4.14 1.86 11.50
C LEU A 37 -5.56 2.26 11.91
N HIS A 38 -5.72 3.26 12.79
CA HIS A 38 -7.04 3.70 13.21
C HIS A 38 -7.74 4.41 12.06
N ASP A 39 -7.05 5.37 11.44
CA ASP A 39 -7.57 6.10 10.28
C ASP A 39 -7.80 5.16 9.08
N LEU A 40 -6.93 4.17 8.86
CA LEU A 40 -7.12 3.13 7.87
C LEU A 40 -8.44 2.36 8.10
N ARG A 41 -8.69 1.89 9.33
CA ARG A 41 -9.92 1.14 9.66
C ARG A 41 -11.16 2.00 9.44
N VAL A 42 -11.13 3.25 9.91
CA VAL A 42 -12.24 4.20 9.73
C VAL A 42 -12.54 4.41 8.25
N LYS A 43 -11.52 4.61 7.41
CA LYS A 43 -11.69 4.82 5.97
C LYS A 43 -12.11 3.57 5.21
N ALA A 44 -11.61 2.40 5.60
CA ALA A 44 -12.05 1.13 5.04
C ALA A 44 -13.53 0.86 5.36
N GLU A 45 -13.96 1.12 6.61
CA GLU A 45 -15.35 1.00 7.02
C GLU A 45 -16.26 2.00 6.29
N GLN A 46 -15.83 3.27 6.16
CA GLN A 46 -16.57 4.30 5.42
C GLN A 46 -16.70 3.98 3.93
N ALA A 47 -15.69 3.35 3.33
CA ALA A 47 -15.75 2.90 1.94
C ALA A 47 -16.73 1.73 1.76
N GLY A 48 -16.90 0.87 2.77
CA GLY A 48 -17.85 -0.24 2.73
C GLY A 48 -17.64 -1.13 1.50
N GLU A 49 -18.73 -1.46 0.80
CA GLU A 49 -18.70 -2.29 -0.42
C GLU A 49 -17.96 -1.62 -1.60
N GLU A 50 -17.71 -0.31 -1.53
CA GLU A 50 -16.97 0.41 -2.57
C GLU A 50 -15.45 0.29 -2.41
N LEU A 51 -14.94 -0.28 -1.30
CA LEU A 51 -13.51 -0.46 -1.09
C LEU A 51 -12.92 -1.37 -2.17
N SER A 52 -12.06 -0.82 -3.02
CA SER A 52 -11.41 -1.56 -4.09
C SER A 52 -10.04 -2.06 -3.67
N CYS A 53 -9.17 -1.16 -3.20
CA CYS A 53 -7.82 -1.54 -2.81
C CYS A 53 -7.15 -0.53 -1.89
N ILE A 54 -6.01 -0.94 -1.34
CA ILE A 54 -4.98 -0.05 -0.81
C ILE A 54 -3.74 -0.12 -1.72
N MET A 55 -3.05 1.00 -1.91
CA MET A 55 -1.72 1.05 -2.52
C MET A 55 -0.67 1.39 -1.44
N VAL A 56 0.16 0.42 -1.07
CA VAL A 56 1.21 0.58 -0.06
C VAL A 56 2.60 0.42 -0.68
N THR A 57 3.62 1.02 -0.07
CA THR A 57 5.03 0.82 -0.44
C THR A 57 5.72 0.12 0.71
N TYR A 58 6.45 -0.97 0.47
CA TYR A 58 7.19 -1.67 1.51
C TYR A 58 8.63 -2.00 1.08
N PRO A 59 9.65 -1.73 1.91
CA PRO A 59 9.62 -0.79 3.05
C PRO A 59 9.08 0.58 2.65
N SER A 60 8.63 1.38 3.61
CA SER A 60 7.97 2.66 3.33
C SER A 60 8.88 3.61 2.54
N THR A 61 8.32 4.70 2.01
CA THR A 61 9.09 5.73 1.29
C THR A 61 10.10 6.45 2.17
N HIS A 62 9.97 6.34 3.50
CA HIS A 62 10.95 6.79 4.48
C HIS A 62 12.09 5.78 4.73
N GLY A 63 12.06 4.60 4.11
CA GLY A 63 13.05 3.54 4.30
C GLY A 63 12.86 2.72 5.58
N VAL A 64 11.65 2.73 6.17
CA VAL A 64 11.33 2.05 7.43
C VAL A 64 10.53 0.77 7.14
N TYR A 65 10.90 -0.33 7.80
CA TYR A 65 10.10 -1.56 7.82
C TYR A 65 8.97 -1.39 8.84
N GLU A 66 7.76 -1.16 8.36
CA GLU A 66 6.58 -1.04 9.23
C GLU A 66 6.22 -2.40 9.84
N GLU A 67 6.23 -2.51 11.17
CA GLU A 67 5.87 -3.73 11.89
C GLU A 67 4.40 -4.14 11.66
N THR A 68 3.55 -3.18 11.30
CA THR A 68 2.11 -3.33 11.14
C THR A 68 1.68 -3.66 9.70
N ILE A 69 2.61 -3.83 8.76
CA ILE A 69 2.26 -4.01 7.33
C ILE A 69 1.30 -5.18 7.08
N ARG A 70 1.45 -6.28 7.84
CA ARG A 70 0.54 -7.43 7.71
C ARG A 70 -0.85 -7.12 8.26
N GLU A 71 -0.94 -6.30 9.30
CA GLU A 71 -2.23 -5.85 9.84
C GLU A 71 -2.93 -4.92 8.85
N VAL A 72 -2.19 -4.06 8.14
CA VAL A 72 -2.72 -3.24 7.04
C VAL A 72 -3.37 -4.14 5.97
N CYS A 73 -2.66 -5.18 5.51
CA CYS A 73 -3.22 -6.14 4.54
C CYS A 73 -4.50 -6.81 5.08
N GLN A 74 -4.46 -7.28 6.33
CA GLN A 74 -5.61 -7.95 6.97
C GLN A 74 -6.83 -7.03 7.07
N ILE A 75 -6.66 -5.76 7.46
CA ILE A 75 -7.75 -4.79 7.53
C ILE A 75 -8.40 -4.65 6.16
N VAL A 76 -7.61 -4.44 5.12
CA VAL A 76 -8.12 -4.22 3.76
C VAL A 76 -8.86 -5.47 3.26
N HIS A 77 -8.31 -6.66 3.49
CA HIS A 77 -8.98 -7.92 3.17
C HIS A 77 -10.27 -8.15 3.96
N GLN A 78 -10.33 -7.76 5.24
CA GLN A 78 -11.54 -7.84 6.08
C GLN A 78 -12.70 -7.02 5.51
N PHE A 79 -12.41 -5.90 4.87
CA PHE A 79 -13.39 -5.04 4.21
C PHE A 79 -13.55 -5.34 2.70
N GLY A 80 -13.01 -6.46 2.22
CA GLY A 80 -13.21 -6.92 0.83
C GLY A 80 -12.32 -6.27 -0.22
N GLY A 81 -11.40 -5.39 0.17
CA GLY A 81 -10.44 -4.76 -0.73
C GLY A 81 -9.27 -5.67 -1.10
N GLN A 82 -8.48 -5.24 -2.10
CA GLN A 82 -7.21 -5.87 -2.49
C GLN A 82 -6.00 -5.03 -2.08
N VAL A 83 -4.84 -5.64 -1.97
CA VAL A 83 -3.58 -4.99 -1.55
C VAL A 83 -2.63 -4.91 -2.74
N TYR A 84 -2.44 -3.71 -3.25
CA TYR A 84 -1.39 -3.38 -4.21
C TYR A 84 -0.13 -2.96 -3.46
N LEU A 85 0.98 -3.66 -3.69
CA LEU A 85 2.29 -3.30 -3.15
C LEU A 85 3.17 -2.68 -4.24
N ASP A 86 3.52 -1.42 -4.07
CA ASP A 86 4.52 -0.72 -4.85
C ASP A 86 5.91 -1.35 -4.57
N GLY A 87 6.42 -2.07 -5.57
CA GLY A 87 7.68 -2.79 -5.49
C GLY A 87 8.91 -1.97 -5.86
N ALA A 88 8.82 -0.63 -5.91
CA ALA A 88 9.98 0.22 -6.14
C ALA A 88 11.12 -0.02 -5.14
N ASN A 89 10.78 -0.39 -3.89
CA ASN A 89 11.72 -0.66 -2.80
C ASN A 89 12.07 -2.15 -2.64
N MET A 90 11.84 -2.97 -3.67
CA MET A 90 12.08 -4.42 -3.60
C MET A 90 13.53 -4.82 -3.36
N ASN A 91 14.50 -3.95 -3.64
CA ASN A 91 15.90 -4.23 -3.32
C ASN A 91 16.15 -4.48 -1.82
N ALA A 92 15.29 -3.95 -0.95
CA ALA A 92 15.32 -4.19 0.49
C ALA A 92 14.55 -5.47 0.92
N GLN A 93 13.90 -6.17 -0.02
CA GLN A 93 13.15 -7.39 0.25
C GLN A 93 13.80 -8.65 -0.34
N VAL A 94 14.46 -8.53 -1.50
CA VAL A 94 15.04 -9.67 -2.23
C VAL A 94 15.93 -10.53 -1.32
N GLY A 95 15.58 -11.81 -1.19
CA GLY A 95 16.32 -12.78 -0.35
C GLY A 95 15.92 -12.80 1.13
N ILE A 96 15.02 -11.92 1.59
CA ILE A 96 14.59 -11.81 2.99
C ILE A 96 13.09 -12.07 3.14
N THR A 97 12.27 -11.46 2.28
CA THR A 97 10.80 -11.60 2.30
C THR A 97 10.23 -11.49 0.87
N THR A 98 8.93 -11.69 0.72
CA THR A 98 8.23 -11.50 -0.56
C THR A 98 6.90 -10.76 -0.35
N PRO A 99 6.43 -9.98 -1.34
CA PRO A 99 5.13 -9.30 -1.27
C PRO A 99 3.97 -10.25 -0.90
N GLY A 100 3.93 -11.44 -1.50
CA GLY A 100 2.89 -12.44 -1.21
C GLY A 100 2.96 -12.97 0.23
N TYR A 101 4.16 -13.11 0.82
CA TYR A 101 4.30 -13.50 2.22
C TYR A 101 3.79 -12.41 3.18
N ILE A 102 3.96 -11.14 2.81
CA ILE A 102 3.44 -9.98 3.56
C ILE A 102 1.90 -9.90 3.48
N GLY A 103 1.30 -10.42 2.40
CA GLY A 103 -0.14 -10.39 2.16
C GLY A 103 -0.56 -9.46 1.03
N ALA A 104 0.37 -9.06 0.16
CA ALA A 104 0.03 -8.32 -1.05
C ALA A 104 -0.55 -9.25 -2.12
N ASP A 105 -1.58 -8.77 -2.83
CA ASP A 105 -2.25 -9.51 -3.90
C ASP A 105 -1.56 -9.28 -5.26
N VAL A 106 -1.03 -8.06 -5.47
CA VAL A 106 -0.34 -7.69 -6.70
C VAL A 106 0.78 -6.69 -6.40
N SER A 107 1.86 -6.77 -7.18
CA SER A 107 2.97 -5.82 -7.11
C SER A 107 3.54 -5.56 -8.50
N HIS A 108 3.91 -4.31 -8.77
CA HIS A 108 4.78 -4.01 -9.90
C HIS A 108 6.25 -4.02 -9.44
N LEU A 109 7.17 -4.32 -10.36
CA LEU A 109 8.61 -4.24 -10.11
C LEU A 109 9.25 -3.18 -10.99
N ASN A 110 10.15 -2.38 -10.44
CA ASN A 110 11.02 -1.52 -11.23
C ASN A 110 12.33 -2.23 -11.55
N LEU A 111 12.38 -2.89 -12.72
CA LEU A 111 13.59 -3.60 -13.17
C LEU A 111 14.80 -2.67 -13.31
N HIS A 112 14.58 -1.45 -13.79
CA HIS A 112 15.61 -0.40 -13.91
C HIS A 112 16.06 0.21 -12.56
N LYS A 113 15.47 -0.23 -11.44
CA LYS A 113 15.92 0.13 -10.09
C LYS A 113 16.58 -1.05 -9.39
N THR A 114 15.82 -2.11 -9.19
CA THR A 114 16.27 -3.26 -8.36
C THR A 114 17.08 -4.28 -9.16
N PHE A 115 16.86 -4.39 -10.48
CA PHE A 115 17.34 -5.51 -11.29
C PHE A 115 18.24 -5.07 -12.46
N CYS A 116 18.90 -3.91 -12.33
CA CYS A 116 20.01 -3.47 -13.19
C CYS A 116 19.74 -3.38 -14.70
N ILE A 117 18.49 -3.17 -15.11
CA ILE A 117 18.16 -2.82 -16.51
C ILE A 117 18.50 -1.36 -16.80
#